data_AF-A0ABC8JND5-F1
#
_entry.id   AF-A0ABC8JND5-F1
#
_cell.length_a   1.000
_cell.length_b   1.000
_cell.length_c   1.000
_cell.angle_alpha   90.00
_cell.angle_beta   90.00
_cell.angle_gamma   90.00
#
_symmetry.space_group_name_H-M   'P 1'
#
loop_
_entity.id
_entity.type
_entity.pdbx_description
1 polymer ?
#
loop_
_entity_poly.entity_id
_entity_poly.type
_entity_poly.pdbx_seq_one_letter_code
_entity_poly.pdbx_strand_id
1 'polypeptide(L)'
;MDVEDSICALPTYWNLAFPDLFIAAAPEPVYDFFQIQKMEDFLGGYKIVFCSNGEDCVDVGISVGGDGVRRLVVDSKPFEVVFVKATQTKASANNKT
;
A
#
# COMPACT_ATOMS: atom_id res chain seq x y z
N MET A 1 9.61 16.00 11.14
CA MET A 1 10.75 16.02 10.21
C MET A 1 10.66 14.69 9.52
N ASP A 2 10.09 14.71 8.32
CA ASP A 2 9.86 13.50 7.53
C ASP A 2 11.20 12.88 7.23
N VAL A 3 11.33 11.59 7.52
CA VAL A 3 12.45 10.78 7.05
C VAL A 3 12.42 10.89 5.52
N GLU A 4 13.56 11.15 4.87
CA GLU A 4 13.61 11.01 3.41
C GLU A 4 13.32 9.54 3.08
N ASP A 5 12.05 9.25 2.78
CA ASP A 5 11.52 7.89 2.67
C ASP A 5 12.02 7.15 1.42
N SER A 6 12.72 7.82 0.50
CA SER A 6 13.53 7.11 -0.49
C SER A 6 14.61 8.00 -1.13
N ILE A 7 15.71 7.38 -1.54
CA ILE A 7 16.78 7.97 -2.37
C ILE A 7 16.21 8.59 -3.66
N CYS A 8 15.01 8.16 -4.08
CA CYS A 8 14.38 8.62 -5.30
C CYS A 8 13.71 9.99 -5.15
N ALA A 9 13.59 10.59 -3.95
CA ALA A 9 12.91 11.87 -3.71
C ALA A 9 11.53 11.97 -4.41
N LEU A 10 10.84 10.82 -4.53
CA LEU A 10 9.52 10.72 -5.15
C LEU A 10 8.43 10.85 -4.09
N PRO A 11 7.26 11.39 -4.46
CA PRO A 11 6.06 11.29 -3.63
C PRO A 11 5.76 9.84 -3.25
N THR A 12 5.26 9.63 -2.04
CA THR A 12 4.97 8.31 -1.47
C THR A 12 3.49 7.94 -1.55
N TYR A 13 2.70 8.65 -2.37
CA TYR A 13 1.30 8.30 -2.62
C TYR A 13 1.22 6.96 -3.34
N TRP A 14 0.27 6.14 -2.93
CA TRP A 14 0.02 4.86 -3.58
C TRP A 14 -0.80 5.08 -4.84
N ASN A 15 -0.43 4.39 -5.92
CA ASN A 15 -1.16 4.42 -7.18
C ASN A 15 -0.97 3.10 -7.94
N LEU A 16 -1.81 2.85 -8.93
CA LEU A 16 -1.75 1.68 -9.80
C LEU A 16 -0.69 1.89 -10.89
N ALA A 17 0.25 0.95 -11.01
CA ALA A 17 1.28 0.94 -12.03
C ALA A 17 0.85 0.07 -13.22
N PHE A 18 0.77 0.67 -14.41
CA PHE A 18 0.53 -0.05 -15.66
C PHE A 18 1.84 -0.47 -16.35
N PRO A 19 1.87 -1.59 -17.09
CA PRO A 19 0.75 -2.46 -17.43
C PRO A 19 0.44 -3.56 -16.40
N ASP A 20 1.32 -3.75 -15.40
CA ASP A 20 1.30 -4.96 -14.58
C ASP A 20 0.35 -4.91 -13.36
N LEU A 21 -0.40 -3.80 -13.18
CA LEU A 21 -1.45 -3.60 -12.17
C LEU A 21 -0.99 -3.79 -10.70
N PHE A 22 0.28 -3.49 -10.42
CA PHE A 22 0.82 -3.44 -9.05
C PHE A 22 0.51 -2.09 -8.39
N ILE A 23 0.41 -2.07 -7.05
CA ILE A 23 0.38 -0.82 -6.29
C ILE A 23 1.82 -0.34 -6.07
N ALA A 24 2.11 0.89 -6.49
CA ALA A 24 3.44 1.50 -6.42
C ALA A 24 3.38 2.93 -5.84
N ALA A 25 4.53 3.46 -5.44
CA ALA A 25 4.68 4.86 -5.11
C ALA A 25 4.69 5.71 -6.39
N ALA A 26 3.87 6.75 -6.43
CA ALA A 26 3.69 7.64 -7.58
C ALA A 26 3.29 9.05 -7.12
N PRO A 27 3.25 10.04 -8.04
CA PRO A 27 2.57 11.30 -7.78
C PRO A 27 1.11 11.10 -7.34
N GLU A 28 0.57 12.09 -6.64
CA GLU A 28 -0.78 12.06 -6.11
C GLU A 28 -1.83 11.75 -7.21
N PRO A 29 -2.65 10.71 -7.05
CA PRO A 29 -3.73 10.41 -7.99
C PRO A 29 -4.81 11.50 -7.93
N VAL A 30 -5.34 11.89 -9.08
CA VAL A 30 -6.39 12.92 -9.18
C VAL A 30 -7.79 12.32 -8.98
N TYR A 31 -8.03 11.11 -9.48
CA TYR A 31 -9.36 10.49 -9.53
C TYR A 31 -9.41 9.10 -8.88
N ASP A 32 -8.25 8.48 -8.67
CA ASP A 32 -8.15 7.15 -8.10
C ASP A 32 -7.90 7.25 -6.59
N PHE A 33 -8.49 6.36 -5.81
CA PHE A 33 -8.33 6.35 -4.36
C PHE A 33 -8.48 4.95 -3.80
N PHE A 34 -8.11 4.81 -2.52
CA PHE A 34 -8.24 3.56 -1.79
C PHE A 34 -9.31 3.69 -0.70
N GLN A 35 -10.01 2.60 -0.43
CA GLN A 35 -10.89 2.50 0.73
C GLN A 35 -10.46 1.34 1.63
N ILE A 36 -10.81 1.46 2.90
CA ILE A 36 -10.70 0.37 3.88
C ILE A 36 -12.10 -0.17 4.10
N GLN A 37 -12.28 -1.47 3.83
CA GLN A 37 -13.56 -2.15 3.99
C GLN A 37 -13.40 -3.28 5.01
N LYS A 38 -14.47 -3.56 5.76
CA LYS A 38 -14.46 -4.67 6.72
C LYS A 38 -14.52 -5.99 5.96
N MET A 39 -13.73 -6.97 6.36
CA MET A 39 -13.88 -8.34 5.88
C MET A 39 -15.04 -9.00 6.64
N GLU A 40 -15.90 -9.73 5.93
CA GLU A 40 -17.04 -10.43 6.55
C GLU A 40 -16.62 -11.74 7.25
N ASP A 41 -15.32 -12.01 7.35
CA ASP A 41 -14.76 -13.24 7.92
C ASP A 41 -14.57 -13.18 9.46
N PHE A 42 -14.26 -14.34 10.02
CA PHE A 42 -14.26 -14.59 11.47
C PHE A 42 -13.20 -13.82 12.26
N LEU A 43 -12.13 -13.36 11.61
CA LEU A 43 -11.01 -12.69 12.27
C LEU A 43 -11.25 -11.18 12.45
N GLY A 44 -12.30 -10.64 11.81
CA GLY A 44 -12.72 -9.25 11.98
C GLY A 44 -11.71 -8.24 11.43
N GLY A 45 -10.85 -8.68 10.51
CA GLY A 45 -9.89 -7.82 9.82
C GLY A 45 -10.55 -6.91 8.79
N TYR A 46 -9.70 -6.18 8.08
CA TYR A 46 -10.08 -5.30 7.00
C TYR A 46 -9.43 -5.73 5.70
N LYS A 47 -9.97 -5.26 4.58
CA LYS A 47 -9.33 -5.28 3.28
C LYS A 47 -9.16 -3.85 2.76
N ILE A 48 -8.17 -3.69 1.89
CA ILE A 48 -7.97 -2.47 1.13
C ILE A 48 -8.53 -2.72 -0.27
N VAL A 49 -9.26 -1.75 -0.82
CA VAL A 49 -9.76 -1.78 -2.20
C VAL A 49 -9.27 -0.56 -2.96
N PHE A 50 -8.99 -0.72 -4.25
CA PHE A 50 -8.65 0.34 -5.18
C PHE A 50 -9.89 0.72 -6.00
N CYS A 51 -10.24 2.00 -6.05
CA CYS A 51 -11.39 2.51 -6.78
C CYS A 51 -10.89 3.49 -7.84
N SER A 52 -11.19 3.22 -9.12
CA SER A 52 -10.84 4.14 -10.20
C SER A 52 -12.01 5.07 -10.52
N ASN A 53 -11.74 6.37 -10.65
CA ASN A 53 -12.73 7.40 -10.98
C ASN A 53 -14.01 7.38 -10.11
N GLY A 54 -13.96 6.86 -8.89
CA GLY A 54 -15.13 6.71 -8.02
C GLY A 54 -16.15 5.66 -8.45
N GLU A 55 -15.79 4.80 -9.40
CA GLU A 55 -16.61 3.69 -9.90
C GLU A 55 -16.27 2.37 -9.17
N ASP A 56 -16.31 1.24 -9.89
CA ASP A 56 -16.11 -0.10 -9.37
C ASP A 56 -14.77 -0.23 -8.64
N CYS A 57 -14.85 -0.58 -7.36
CA CYS A 57 -13.68 -0.86 -6.53
C CYS A 57 -13.27 -2.33 -6.66
N VAL A 58 -11.97 -2.58 -6.75
CA VAL A 58 -11.41 -3.93 -6.82
C VAL A 58 -10.51 -4.17 -5.60
N ASP A 59 -10.53 -5.41 -5.10
CA ASP A 59 -9.74 -5.79 -3.93
C ASP A 59 -8.23 -5.66 -4.20
N VAL A 60 -7.49 -5.32 -3.15
CA VAL A 60 -6.02 -5.36 -3.17
C VAL A 60 -5.55 -6.68 -2.55
N GLY A 61 -4.82 -7.45 -3.33
CA GLY A 61 -4.23 -8.73 -2.97
C GLY A 61 -2.70 -8.68 -2.85
N ILE A 62 -2.10 -9.88 -2.78
CA ILE A 62 -0.65 -10.05 -2.77
C ILE A 62 -0.25 -11.02 -3.88
N SER A 63 0.71 -10.61 -4.70
CA SER A 63 1.40 -11.47 -5.67
C SER A 63 2.87 -11.64 -5.26
N VAL A 64 3.41 -12.85 -5.47
CA VAL A 64 4.82 -13.15 -5.23
C VAL A 64 5.53 -13.14 -6.58
N GLY A 65 6.43 -12.17 -6.79
CA GLY A 65 7.22 -12.11 -8.01
C GLY A 65 8.24 -13.25 -8.10
N GLY A 66 8.83 -13.45 -9.28
CA GLY A 66 9.91 -14.45 -9.48
C GLY A 66 11.16 -14.20 -8.63
N ASP A 67 11.31 -12.99 -8.11
CA ASP A 67 12.33 -12.58 -7.14
C ASP A 67 11.96 -12.90 -5.68
N GLY A 68 10.80 -13.52 -5.44
CA GLY A 68 10.29 -13.82 -4.10
C GLY A 68 9.68 -12.61 -3.38
N VAL A 69 9.67 -11.43 -4.00
CA VAL A 69 9.14 -10.21 -3.39
C VAL A 69 7.62 -10.23 -3.46
N ARG A 70 6.98 -10.03 -2.30
CA ARG A 70 5.53 -9.88 -2.17
C ARG A 70 5.13 -8.45 -2.54
N ARG A 71 4.36 -8.29 -3.61
CA ARG A 71 3.86 -7.01 -4.10
C ARG A 71 2.36 -6.92 -3.88
N LEU A 72 1.88 -5.72 -3.56
CA LEU A 72 0.45 -5.42 -3.58
C LEU A 72 -0.02 -5.32 -5.04
N VAL A 73 -1.17 -5.91 -5.33
CA VAL A 73 -1.77 -5.97 -6.68
C VAL A 73 -3.26 -5.73 -6.59
N VAL A 74 -3.86 -5.26 -7.67
CA VAL A 74 -5.31 -5.40 -7.84
C VAL A 74 -5.61 -6.87 -8.14
N ASP A 75 -6.44 -7.50 -7.32
CA ASP A 75 -6.75 -8.94 -7.39
C ASP A 75 -8.18 -9.21 -6.92
N SER A 76 -8.80 -10.26 -7.44
CA SER A 76 -10.07 -10.79 -6.96
C SER A 76 -9.99 -11.36 -5.53
N LYS A 77 -8.79 -11.73 -5.08
CA LYS A 77 -8.56 -12.26 -3.73
C LYS A 77 -8.00 -11.16 -2.82
N PRO A 78 -8.77 -10.67 -1.83
CA PRO A 78 -8.29 -9.64 -0.92
C PRO A 78 -7.18 -10.19 -0.01
N PHE A 79 -6.25 -9.32 0.35
CA PHE A 79 -5.30 -9.56 1.43
C PHE A 79 -5.82 -8.93 2.72
N GLU A 80 -6.12 -9.76 3.72
CA GLU A 80 -6.59 -9.30 5.03
C GLU A 80 -5.48 -8.54 5.78
N VAL A 81 -5.86 -7.39 6.35
CA VAL A 81 -4.97 -6.52 7.12
C VAL A 81 -5.59 -6.10 8.45
N VAL A 82 -4.73 -5.81 9.41
CA VAL A 82 -5.07 -5.17 10.68
C VAL A 82 -4.22 -3.91 10.85
N PHE A 83 -4.83 -2.83 11.35
CA PHE A 83 -4.13 -1.56 11.56
C PHE A 83 -3.63 -1.46 13.00
N VAL A 84 -2.31 -1.36 13.16
CA VAL A 84 -1.65 -1.22 14.46
C VAL A 84 -1.14 0.21 14.60
N LYS A 85 -1.35 0.81 15.77
CA LYS A 85 -0.85 2.16 16.07
C LYS A 85 0.69 2.17 16.03
N ALA A 86 1.27 2.96 15.14
CA ALA A 86 2.71 3.18 15.10
C ALA A 86 3.20 3.85 16.41
N THR A 87 4.25 3.31 17.01
CA THR A 87 4.98 3.96 18.11
C THR A 87 6.30 4.50 17.55
N GLN A 88 6.52 5.81 17.61
CA GLN A 88 7.77 6.40 17.12
C GLN A 88 8.95 5.85 17.92
N THR A 89 9.90 5.18 17.27
CA THR A 89 11.25 5.03 17.81
C THR A 89 12.13 6.05 17.09
N LYS A 90 12.66 7.02 17.84
CA LYS A 90 13.67 7.97 17.35
C LYS A 90 14.73 7.19 16.57
N ALA A 91 15.03 7.62 15.35
CA ALA A 91 16.23 7.19 14.66
C ALA A 91 17.42 7.46 15.58
N SER A 92 18.05 6.41 16.10
CA SER A 92 19.31 6.53 16.82
C SER A 92 20.35 6.87 15.76
N ALA A 93 20.66 8.16 15.64
CA ALA A 93 21.81 8.64 14.90
C ALA A 93 23.07 8.15 15.63
N ASN A 94 23.55 6.97 15.27
CA ASN A 94 24.90 6.56 15.62
C ASN A 94 25.87 7.33 14.72
N ASN A 95 26.18 8.58 15.11
CA ASN A 95 27.38 9.25 14.63
C ASN A 95 28.58 8.46 15.17
N LYS A 96 29.24 7.70 14.29
CA LYS A 96 30.54 7.10 14.62
C LYS A 96 31.63 8.07 14.16
N THR A 97 32.38 8.53 15.16
CA THR A 97 33.56 9.41 15.07
C THR A 97 34.70 8.75 14.31
#